data_AF-A0A3R9S9H6-F1
#
_entry.id   AF-A0A3R9S9H6-F1
#
_cell.length_a   1.000
_cell.length_b   1.000
_cell.length_c   1.000
_cell.angle_alpha   90.00
_cell.angle_beta   90.00
_cell.angle_gamma   90.00
#
_symmetry.space_group_name_H-M   'P 1'
#
loop_
_entity.id
_entity.type
_entity.pdbx_description
1 polymer ?
#
loop_
_entity_poly.entity_id
_entity_poly.type
_entity_poly.pdbx_seq_one_letter_code
_entity_poly.pdbx_strand_id
1 'polypeptide(L)'
;MSNQNLSDPHEQGELHRSLSNRHLQLIAIGGAIGTGLFMGSGKTISLAGPSILFIYMIIGLMVFFVMRALGELLLSNLTYKSFIDFSTDLIGPWAGYFVGWTYWLCWITIGIADLSAIIYYLQFFNNGLPFSPVEGAMISVAAIVFIMGLNLLTVRLFGELEFWFALIKILAIIILIAVGLWM
;
A
#
# COMPACT_ATOMS: atom_id res chain seq x y z
N MET A 1 46.63 34.39 11.07
CA MET A 1 46.55 33.21 10.20
C MET A 1 45.69 32.18 10.93
N SER A 2 44.36 32.36 10.87
CA SER A 2 43.43 31.50 10.13
C SER A 2 43.63 30.01 10.40
N ASN A 3 42.87 29.46 11.35
CA ASN A 3 42.34 28.11 11.22
C ASN A 3 40.85 28.19 11.54
N GLN A 4 40.07 27.99 10.49
CA GLN A 4 38.64 28.14 10.41
C GLN A 4 37.97 27.08 11.27
N ASN A 5 37.04 27.50 12.13
CA ASN A 5 35.97 26.66 12.62
C ASN A 5 35.12 26.26 11.41
N LEU A 6 35.38 25.09 10.85
CA LEU A 6 34.47 24.43 9.92
C LEU A 6 33.27 23.95 10.73
N SER A 7 32.26 24.80 10.80
CA SER A 7 30.88 24.43 11.08
C SER A 7 30.49 23.24 10.19
N ASP A 8 30.21 22.09 10.78
CA ASP A 8 29.51 20.98 10.12
C ASP A 8 28.13 21.48 9.67
N PRO A 9 27.85 21.61 8.35
CA PRO A 9 26.57 22.10 7.88
C PRO A 9 25.78 20.95 7.26
N HIS A 10 25.59 19.83 7.96
CA HIS A 10 24.67 18.76 7.52
C HIS A 10 24.05 18.00 8.70
N GLU A 11 23.37 18.70 9.61
CA GLU A 11 22.18 18.10 10.26
C GLU A 11 21.09 17.94 9.18
N GLN A 12 21.22 16.91 8.35
CA GLN A 12 20.14 16.45 7.49
C GLN A 12 19.07 15.91 8.42
N GLY A 13 18.00 16.70 8.62
CA GLY A 13 16.89 16.42 9.52
C GLY A 13 16.58 14.93 9.61
N GLU A 14 17.00 14.33 10.72
CA GLU A 14 16.77 12.93 11.00
C GLU A 14 15.26 12.74 11.08
N LEU A 15 14.68 12.08 10.07
CA LEU A 15 13.24 11.84 10.01
C LEU A 15 12.87 11.11 11.30
N HIS A 16 12.20 11.80 12.23
CA HIS A 16 11.83 11.23 13.52
C HIS A 16 11.03 9.94 13.27
N ARG A 17 11.69 8.81 13.54
CA ARG A 17 11.15 7.47 13.28
C ARG A 17 10.03 7.21 14.29
N SER A 18 8.84 7.67 13.92
CA SER A 18 7.72 7.67 14.84
C SER A 18 6.93 6.37 14.87
N LEU A 19 7.16 5.48 13.89
CA LEU A 19 6.43 4.23 13.75
C LEU A 19 7.24 3.11 14.38
N SER A 20 6.68 2.48 15.42
CA SER A 20 7.22 1.26 16.03
C SER A 20 7.25 0.11 15.02
N ASN A 21 8.17 -0.84 15.18
CA ASN A 21 8.29 -2.03 14.32
C ASN A 21 6.95 -2.78 14.17
N ARG A 22 6.10 -2.79 15.22
CA ARG A 22 4.77 -3.40 15.16
C ARG A 22 3.82 -2.63 14.24
N HIS A 23 3.84 -1.30 14.28
CA HIS A 23 3.04 -0.48 13.37
C HIS A 23 3.49 -0.71 11.92
N LEU A 24 4.80 -0.74 11.67
CA LEU A 24 5.32 -0.96 10.32
C LEU A 24 4.92 -2.34 9.74
N GLN A 25 5.00 -3.40 10.54
CA GLN A 25 4.59 -4.75 10.11
C GLN A 25 3.08 -4.82 9.80
N LEU A 26 2.24 -4.22 10.64
CA LEU A 26 0.80 -4.26 10.44
C LEU A 26 0.34 -3.34 9.32
N ILE A 27 1.02 -2.22 9.09
CA ILE A 27 0.84 -1.40 7.88
C ILE A 27 1.22 -2.22 6.64
N ALA A 28 2.34 -2.95 6.66
CA ALA A 28 2.74 -3.79 5.54
C ALA A 28 1.73 -4.91 5.25
N ILE A 29 1.25 -5.61 6.29
CA ILE A 29 0.21 -6.66 6.15
C ILE A 29 -1.12 -6.04 5.71
N GLY A 30 -1.55 -4.96 6.34
CA GLY A 30 -2.81 -4.27 6.05
C GLY A 30 -2.85 -3.58 4.69
N GLY A 31 -1.69 -3.15 4.18
CA GLY A 31 -1.50 -2.64 2.84
C GLY A 31 -1.49 -3.75 1.79
N ALA A 32 -0.88 -4.92 2.10
CA ALA A 32 -0.99 -6.10 1.26
C ALA A 32 -2.43 -6.62 1.18
N ILE A 33 -3.19 -6.52 2.27
CA ILE A 33 -4.62 -6.83 2.33
C ILE A 33 -5.43 -5.61 1.83
N GLY A 34 -5.47 -5.46 0.51
CA GLY A 34 -6.13 -4.33 -0.15
C GLY A 34 -7.60 -4.56 -0.51
N THR A 35 -8.14 -3.56 -1.20
CA THR A 35 -9.44 -3.61 -1.89
C THR A 35 -9.54 -4.79 -2.86
N GLY A 36 -8.42 -5.26 -3.42
CA GLY A 36 -8.37 -6.45 -4.27
C GLY A 36 -8.90 -7.73 -3.60
N LEU A 37 -8.66 -7.93 -2.29
CA LEU A 37 -9.16 -9.12 -1.60
C LEU A 37 -10.65 -9.03 -1.30
N PHE A 38 -11.18 -7.85 -0.94
CA PHE A 38 -12.59 -7.73 -0.53
C PHE A 38 -13.54 -7.44 -1.70
N MET A 39 -13.16 -6.53 -2.60
CA MET A 39 -13.96 -6.17 -3.76
C MET A 39 -13.65 -7.06 -4.97
N GLY A 40 -12.36 -7.36 -5.19
CA GLY A 40 -11.90 -8.07 -6.38
C GLY A 40 -12.09 -9.59 -6.32
N SER A 41 -11.88 -10.21 -5.15
CA SER A 41 -11.87 -11.66 -5.01
C SER A 41 -13.19 -12.31 -5.43
N GLY A 42 -14.34 -11.73 -5.11
CA GLY A 42 -15.65 -12.30 -5.47
C GLY A 42 -15.81 -12.48 -6.98
N LYS A 43 -15.40 -11.49 -7.77
CA LYS A 43 -15.42 -11.57 -9.24
C LYS A 43 -14.40 -12.58 -9.75
N THR A 44 -13.19 -12.58 -9.21
CA THR A 44 -12.14 -13.53 -9.63
C THR A 44 -12.50 -14.98 -9.29
N ILE A 45 -13.10 -15.23 -8.11
CA ILE A 45 -13.57 -16.55 -7.68
C ILE A 45 -14.71 -17.02 -8.58
N SER A 46 -15.66 -16.15 -8.91
CA SER A 46 -16.76 -16.47 -9.82
C SER A 46 -16.26 -16.88 -11.22
N LEU A 47 -15.21 -16.22 -11.71
CA LEU A 47 -14.61 -16.50 -13.03
C LEU A 47 -13.70 -17.73 -13.04
N ALA A 48 -12.83 -17.88 -12.04
CA ALA A 48 -11.82 -18.95 -12.00
C ALA A 48 -12.31 -20.23 -11.30
N GLY A 49 -13.36 -20.14 -10.49
CA GLY A 49 -13.83 -21.24 -9.65
C GLY A 49 -12.75 -21.72 -8.66
N PRO A 50 -12.77 -23.01 -8.26
CA PRO A 50 -11.80 -23.57 -7.31
C PRO A 50 -10.33 -23.45 -7.76
N SER A 51 -10.08 -23.27 -9.06
CA SER A 51 -8.73 -23.14 -9.62
C SER A 51 -7.99 -21.88 -9.14
N ILE A 52 -8.71 -20.89 -8.57
CA ILE A 52 -8.11 -19.67 -8.02
C ILE A 52 -7.05 -19.95 -6.95
N LEU A 53 -7.20 -21.03 -6.19
CA LEU A 53 -6.21 -21.43 -5.18
C LEU A 53 -4.86 -21.76 -5.81
N PHE A 54 -4.85 -22.47 -6.94
CA PHE A 54 -3.61 -22.78 -7.67
C PHE A 54 -3.00 -21.51 -8.28
N ILE A 55 -3.84 -20.62 -8.82
CA ILE A 55 -3.38 -19.34 -9.38
C ILE A 55 -2.69 -18.50 -8.29
N TYR A 56 -3.33 -18.34 -7.13
CA TYR A 56 -2.75 -17.60 -6.01
C TYR A 56 -1.51 -18.27 -5.43
N MET A 57 -1.44 -19.60 -5.39
CA MET A 57 -0.24 -20.31 -4.95
C MET A 57 0.96 -20.06 -5.86
N ILE A 58 0.77 -20.13 -7.18
CA ILE A 58 1.84 -19.89 -8.16
C ILE A 58 2.31 -18.44 -8.12
N ILE A 59 1.37 -17.49 -8.16
CA ILE A 59 1.70 -16.06 -8.12
C ILE A 59 2.37 -15.71 -6.79
N GLY A 60 1.82 -16.19 -5.66
CA GLY A 60 2.37 -15.95 -4.34
C GLY A 60 3.79 -16.48 -4.18
N LEU A 61 4.07 -17.66 -4.72
CA LEU A 61 5.41 -18.24 -4.72
C LEU A 61 6.41 -17.40 -5.53
N MET A 62 6.00 -16.89 -6.71
CA MET A 62 6.85 -15.99 -7.50
C MET A 62 7.11 -14.67 -6.77
N VAL A 63 6.08 -14.05 -6.21
CA VAL A 63 6.20 -12.80 -5.43
C VAL A 63 7.08 -13.01 -4.20
N PHE A 64 7.00 -14.17 -3.54
CA PHE A 64 7.87 -14.50 -2.42
C PHE A 64 9.35 -14.46 -2.79
N PHE A 65 9.74 -15.07 -3.92
CA PHE A 65 11.12 -15.02 -4.39
C PHE A 65 11.58 -13.60 -4.73
N VAL A 66 10.72 -12.79 -5.38
CA VAL A 66 11.02 -11.39 -5.70
C VAL A 66 11.24 -10.58 -4.42
N MET A 67 10.34 -10.69 -3.43
CA MET A 67 10.47 -9.98 -2.16
C MET A 67 11.69 -10.42 -1.36
N ARG A 68 12.05 -11.71 -1.43
CA ARG A 68 13.25 -12.24 -0.78
C ARG A 68 14.52 -11.66 -1.38
N ALA A 69 14.63 -11.66 -2.71
CA ALA A 69 15.77 -11.08 -3.42
C ALA A 69 15.88 -9.56 -3.16
N LEU A 70 14.73 -8.86 -3.17
CA LEU A 70 14.67 -7.43 -2.86
C LEU A 70 15.17 -7.12 -1.44
N GLY A 71 14.76 -7.93 -0.45
CA GLY A 71 15.19 -7.77 0.92
C GLY A 71 16.69 -8.02 1.11
N GLU A 72 17.25 -9.03 0.45
CA GLU A 72 18.69 -9.31 0.49
C GLU A 72 19.50 -8.16 -0.13
N LEU A 73 19.00 -7.59 -1.22
CA LEU A 73 19.66 -6.49 -1.92
C LEU A 73 19.65 -5.19 -1.08
N LEU A 74 18.54 -4.88 -0.42
CA LEU A 74 18.46 -3.75 0.52
C LEU A 74 19.36 -3.94 1.76
N LEU A 75 19.61 -5.18 2.17
CA LEU A 75 20.54 -5.49 3.28
C LEU A 75 22.01 -5.49 2.84
N SER A 76 22.29 -5.69 1.55
CA SER A 76 23.66 -5.70 1.02
C SER A 76 24.34 -4.33 1.05
N ASN A 77 23.55 -3.26 0.89
CA ASN A 77 24.05 -1.89 0.98
C ASN A 77 22.97 -0.98 1.61
N LEU A 78 23.22 -0.59 2.86
CA LEU A 78 22.33 0.25 3.66
C LEU A 78 22.24 1.71 3.15
N THR A 79 23.05 2.08 2.15
CA THR A 79 22.94 3.37 1.47
C THR A 79 21.68 3.44 0.61
N TYR A 80 21.20 2.29 0.11
CA TYR A 80 19.93 2.22 -0.63
C TYR A 80 18.76 2.46 0.32
N LYS A 81 17.96 3.49 0.06
CA LYS A 81 16.76 3.81 0.84
C LYS A 81 15.48 3.39 0.09
N SER A 82 15.56 3.21 -1.21
CA SER A 82 14.46 2.83 -2.10
C SER A 82 14.92 1.84 -3.16
N PHE A 83 13.98 1.11 -3.76
CA PHE A 83 14.29 0.21 -4.86
C PHE A 83 14.69 0.93 -6.16
N ILE A 84 14.33 2.21 -6.27
CA ILE A 84 14.78 3.09 -7.34
C ILE A 84 16.29 3.32 -7.22
N ASP A 85 16.82 3.45 -6.00
CA ASP A 85 18.23 3.76 -5.76
C ASP A 85 19.14 2.65 -6.27
N PHE A 86 18.84 1.39 -5.91
CA PHE A 86 19.66 0.28 -6.39
C PHE A 86 19.42 -0.04 -7.86
N SER A 87 18.23 0.21 -8.41
CA SER A 87 17.97 0.03 -9.85
C SER A 87 18.78 1.04 -10.67
N THR A 88 18.92 2.26 -10.15
CA THR A 88 19.79 3.32 -10.70
C THR A 88 21.25 2.91 -10.65
N ASP A 89 21.71 2.37 -9.52
CA ASP A 89 23.11 2.04 -9.29
C ASP A 89 23.56 0.75 -9.99
N LEU A 90 22.76 -0.32 -9.95
CA LEU A 90 23.12 -1.64 -10.48
C LEU A 90 22.86 -1.81 -11.98
N ILE A 91 21.82 -1.17 -12.53
CA ILE A 91 21.42 -1.33 -13.94
C ILE A 91 21.76 -0.06 -14.74
N GLY A 92 21.61 1.10 -14.11
CA GLY A 92 21.98 2.39 -14.66
C GLY A 92 20.86 3.45 -14.54
N PRO A 93 21.19 4.72 -14.83
CA PRO A 93 20.26 5.84 -14.61
C PRO A 93 18.92 5.74 -15.34
N TRP A 94 18.91 5.14 -16.53
CA TRP A 94 17.70 4.94 -17.32
C TRP A 94 16.71 3.96 -16.65
N ALA A 95 17.23 2.93 -15.99
CA ALA A 95 16.41 1.94 -15.28
C ALA A 95 15.79 2.57 -14.03
N GLY A 96 16.56 3.38 -13.30
CA GLY A 96 16.05 4.18 -12.19
C GLY A 96 14.88 5.08 -12.60
N TYR A 97 15.04 5.82 -13.71
CA TYR A 97 13.98 6.66 -14.25
C TYR A 97 12.72 5.84 -14.61
N PHE A 98 12.88 4.75 -15.36
CA PHE A 98 11.77 3.91 -15.79
C PHE A 98 11.03 3.29 -14.59
N VAL A 99 11.77 2.73 -13.63
CA VAL A 99 11.22 2.12 -12.41
C VAL A 99 10.51 3.16 -11.55
N GLY A 100 11.08 4.36 -11.40
CA GLY A 100 10.46 5.44 -10.64
C GLY A 100 9.12 5.89 -11.22
N TRP A 101 9.05 6.10 -12.54
CA TRP A 101 7.79 6.46 -13.20
C TRP A 101 6.77 5.34 -13.18
N THR A 102 7.20 4.11 -13.46
CA THR A 102 6.32 2.94 -13.39
C THR A 102 5.72 2.80 -12.00
N TYR A 103 6.54 2.94 -10.96
CA TYR A 103 6.08 2.89 -9.57
C TYR A 103 5.06 3.97 -9.25
N TRP A 104 5.31 5.21 -9.65
CA TRP A 104 4.37 6.31 -9.43
C TRP A 104 3.03 6.08 -10.15
N LEU A 105 3.06 5.60 -11.40
CA LEU A 105 1.84 5.23 -12.15
C LEU A 105 1.10 4.05 -11.52
N CYS A 106 1.81 3.06 -10.97
CA CYS A 106 1.20 1.99 -10.19
C CYS A 106 0.42 2.55 -9.00
N TRP A 107 0.99 3.50 -8.25
CA TRP A 107 0.28 4.13 -7.12
C TRP A 107 -0.95 4.92 -7.53
N ILE A 108 -0.92 5.63 -8.66
CA ILE A 108 -2.13 6.29 -9.19
C ILE A 108 -3.21 5.26 -9.49
N THR A 109 -2.83 4.17 -10.15
CA THR A 109 -3.78 3.12 -10.53
C THR A 109 -4.41 2.48 -9.30
N ILE A 110 -3.62 2.22 -8.25
CA ILE A 110 -4.10 1.74 -6.95
C ILE A 110 -5.05 2.75 -6.32
N GLY A 111 -4.69 4.04 -6.31
CA GLY A 111 -5.55 5.10 -5.78
C GLY A 111 -6.91 5.17 -6.48
N ILE A 112 -6.95 5.02 -7.81
CA ILE A 112 -8.21 4.96 -8.57
C ILE A 112 -9.02 3.72 -8.20
N ALA A 113 -8.37 2.57 -8.01
CA ALA A 113 -9.03 1.34 -7.58
C ALA A 113 -9.65 1.49 -6.19
N ASP A 114 -8.95 2.13 -5.26
CA ASP A 114 -9.46 2.36 -3.90
C ASP A 114 -10.62 3.35 -3.88
N LEU A 115 -10.58 4.43 -4.67
CA LEU A 115 -11.71 5.35 -4.83
C LEU A 115 -12.93 4.65 -5.44
N SER A 116 -12.70 3.78 -6.43
CA SER A 116 -13.77 2.97 -7.03
C SER A 116 -14.41 2.04 -6.02
N ALA A 117 -13.61 1.45 -5.12
CA ALA A 117 -14.10 0.62 -4.04
C ALA A 117 -14.94 1.42 -3.03
N ILE A 118 -14.53 2.64 -2.66
CA ILE A 118 -15.31 3.52 -1.78
C ILE A 118 -16.69 3.81 -2.39
N ILE A 119 -16.73 4.21 -3.66
CA ILE A 119 -17.99 4.48 -4.36
C ILE A 119 -18.87 3.23 -4.38
N TYR A 120 -18.29 2.06 -4.71
CA TYR A 120 -19.01 0.80 -4.76
C TYR A 120 -19.61 0.41 -3.40
N TYR A 121 -18.83 0.49 -2.32
CA TYR A 121 -19.34 0.15 -0.99
C TYR A 121 -20.38 1.15 -0.48
N LEU A 122 -20.29 2.44 -0.84
CA LEU A 122 -21.31 3.42 -0.47
C LEU A 122 -22.66 3.17 -1.16
N GLN A 123 -22.70 2.46 -2.29
CA GLN A 123 -23.97 2.10 -2.95
C GLN A 123 -24.84 1.23 -2.04
N PHE A 124 -24.24 0.44 -1.14
CA PHE A 124 -24.96 -0.32 -0.13
C PHE A 124 -25.87 0.58 0.73
N PHE A 125 -25.37 1.77 1.11
CA PHE A 125 -26.14 2.76 1.87
C PHE A 125 -27.12 3.57 1.01
N ASN A 126 -26.94 3.56 -0.31
CA ASN A 126 -27.81 4.21 -1.28
C ASN A 126 -28.91 3.26 -1.82
N ASN A 127 -29.42 2.35 -0.98
CA ASN A 127 -30.39 1.32 -1.36
C ASN A 127 -29.95 0.44 -2.56
N GLY A 128 -28.65 0.27 -2.76
CA GLY A 128 -28.08 -0.46 -3.89
C GLY A 128 -28.12 0.28 -5.22
N LEU A 129 -28.54 1.56 -5.25
CA LEU A 129 -28.56 2.36 -6.47
C LEU A 129 -27.15 2.88 -6.80
N PRO A 130 -26.70 2.73 -8.07
CA PRO A 130 -25.40 3.24 -8.47
C PRO A 130 -25.39 4.77 -8.44
N PHE A 131 -24.28 5.33 -7.97
CA PHE A 131 -24.05 6.77 -8.02
C PHE A 131 -23.86 7.24 -9.46
N SER A 132 -24.41 8.42 -9.78
CA SER A 132 -24.14 9.13 -11.03
C SER A 132 -22.64 9.48 -11.14
N PRO A 133 -22.07 9.64 -12.35
CA PRO A 133 -20.68 10.06 -12.52
C PRO A 133 -20.31 11.33 -11.74
N VAL A 134 -21.25 12.28 -11.63
CA VAL A 134 -21.06 13.53 -10.87
C VAL A 134 -20.98 13.25 -9.37
N GLU A 135 -21.84 12.38 -8.85
CA GLU A 135 -21.85 11.98 -7.44
C GLU A 135 -20.59 11.18 -7.08
N GLY A 136 -20.19 10.25 -7.93
CA GLY A 136 -18.94 9.48 -7.77
C GLY A 136 -17.70 10.39 -7.75
N ALA A 137 -17.67 11.43 -8.59
CA ALA A 137 -16.60 12.42 -8.58
C ALA A 137 -16.59 13.23 -7.26
N MET A 138 -17.75 13.67 -6.77
CA MET A 138 -17.86 14.37 -5.48
C MET A 138 -17.40 13.50 -4.31
N ILE A 139 -17.80 12.22 -4.27
CA ILE A 139 -17.37 11.25 -3.27
C ILE A 139 -15.84 11.07 -3.32
N SER A 140 -15.28 10.94 -4.53
CA SER A 140 -13.84 10.76 -4.70
C SER A 140 -13.05 11.96 -4.20
N VAL A 141 -13.48 13.18 -4.56
CA VAL A 141 -12.87 14.43 -4.09
C VAL A 141 -12.98 14.53 -2.57
N ALA A 142 -14.14 14.24 -1.98
CA ALA A 142 -14.33 14.24 -0.54
C ALA A 142 -13.40 13.25 0.17
N ALA A 143 -13.25 12.04 -0.35
CA ALA A 143 -12.35 11.02 0.20
C ALA A 143 -10.88 11.47 0.13
N ILE A 144 -10.43 12.03 -0.99
CA ILE A 144 -9.07 12.56 -1.14
C ILE A 144 -8.81 13.70 -0.16
N VAL A 145 -9.73 14.67 -0.06
CA VAL A 145 -9.59 15.81 0.85
C VAL A 145 -9.57 15.34 2.31
N PHE A 146 -10.39 14.36 2.66
CA PHE A 146 -10.42 13.77 4.00
C PHE A 146 -9.08 13.11 4.36
N ILE A 147 -8.56 12.23 3.50
CA ILE A 147 -7.26 11.56 3.72
C ILE A 147 -6.12 12.57 3.74
N MET A 148 -6.14 13.55 2.83
CA MET A 148 -5.15 14.63 2.80
C MET A 148 -5.18 15.46 4.09
N GLY A 149 -6.37 15.77 4.61
CA GLY A 149 -6.53 16.43 5.90
C GLY A 149 -5.93 15.63 7.06
N LEU A 150 -6.17 14.32 7.11
CA LEU A 150 -5.56 13.44 8.12
C LEU A 150 -4.03 13.40 8.01
N ASN A 151 -3.50 13.35 6.79
CA ASN A 151 -2.07 13.34 6.53
C ASN A 151 -1.37 14.62 7.01
N LEU A 152 -2.02 15.78 6.82
CA LEU A 152 -1.49 17.09 7.23
C LEU A 152 -1.52 17.32 8.74
N LEU A 153 -2.48 16.74 9.47
CA LEU A 153 -2.61 16.95 10.91
C LEU A 153 -1.51 16.25 11.70
N THR A 154 -1.31 14.95 11.50
CA THR A 154 -0.17 14.22 12.10
C THR A 154 0.05 12.89 11.39
N VAL A 155 1.25 12.67 10.86
CA VAL A 155 1.64 11.38 10.23
C VAL A 155 1.52 10.18 11.19
N ARG A 156 1.62 10.44 12.50
CA ARG A 156 1.40 9.45 13.57
C ARG A 156 -0.04 8.95 13.61
N LEU A 157 -1.00 9.87 13.49
CA LEU A 157 -2.42 9.56 13.53
C LEU A 157 -2.81 8.67 12.34
N PHE A 158 -2.26 8.96 11.16
CA PHE A 158 -2.44 8.11 9.98
C PHE A 158 -1.95 6.67 10.23
N GLY A 159 -0.74 6.52 10.78
CA GLY A 159 -0.19 5.20 11.08
C GLY A 159 -0.97 4.42 12.15
N GLU A 160 -1.53 5.10 13.15
CA GLU A 160 -2.42 4.47 14.13
C GLU A 160 -3.74 4.01 13.50
N LEU A 161 -4.36 4.85 12.65
CA LEU A 161 -5.58 4.49 11.94
C LEU A 161 -5.37 3.28 11.02
N GLU A 162 -4.26 3.24 10.26
CA GLU A 162 -3.93 2.09 9.43
C GLU A 162 -3.72 0.82 10.25
N PHE A 163 -3.07 0.91 11.42
CA PHE A 163 -2.92 -0.22 12.33
C PHE A 163 -4.29 -0.78 12.75
N TRP A 164 -5.23 0.08 13.16
CA TRP A 164 -6.57 -0.35 13.56
C TRP A 164 -7.37 -0.92 12.39
N PHE A 165 -7.29 -0.32 11.21
CA PHE A 165 -7.96 -0.83 10.01
C PHE A 165 -7.37 -2.16 9.54
N ALA A 166 -6.06 -2.34 9.62
CA ALA A 166 -5.41 -3.62 9.31
C ALA A 166 -5.93 -4.73 10.25
N LEU A 167 -6.08 -4.43 11.55
CA LEU A 167 -6.62 -5.38 12.52
C LEU A 167 -8.06 -5.80 12.17
N ILE A 168 -8.93 -4.84 11.83
CA ILE A 168 -10.32 -5.13 11.41
C ILE A 168 -10.34 -6.04 10.17
N LYS A 169 -9.51 -5.74 9.16
CA LYS A 169 -9.41 -6.56 7.94
C LYS A 169 -9.00 -8.00 8.25
N ILE A 170 -8.00 -8.19 9.11
CA ILE A 170 -7.52 -9.53 9.49
C ILE A 170 -8.63 -10.31 10.23
N LEU A 171 -9.29 -9.67 11.19
CA LEU A 171 -10.42 -10.27 11.91
C LEU A 171 -11.56 -10.66 10.96
N ALA A 172 -11.89 -9.81 10.00
CA ALA A 172 -12.92 -10.10 9.00
C ALA A 172 -12.59 -11.36 8.17
N ILE A 173 -11.33 -11.55 7.78
CA ILE A 173 -10.88 -12.75 7.05
C ILE A 173 -11.02 -13.99 7.93
N ILE A 174 -10.58 -13.93 9.19
CA ILE A 174 -10.69 -15.06 10.12
C ILE A 174 -12.15 -15.48 10.30
N ILE A 175 -13.05 -14.50 10.49
CA ILE A 175 -14.49 -14.76 10.62
C ILE A 175 -15.04 -15.38 9.33
N LEU A 176 -14.67 -14.85 8.16
CA LEU A 176 -15.12 -15.38 6.87
C LEU A 176 -14.69 -16.84 6.67
N ILE A 177 -13.45 -17.19 7.04
CA ILE A 177 -12.96 -18.58 6.98
C ILE A 177 -13.73 -19.46 7.97
N ALA A 178 -13.92 -19.00 9.21
CA ALA A 178 -14.63 -19.77 10.23
C ALA A 178 -16.09 -20.06 9.83
N VAL A 179 -16.80 -19.05 9.31
CA VAL A 179 -18.16 -19.21 8.79
C VAL A 179 -18.17 -20.15 7.58
N GLY A 180 -17.22 -19.98 6.66
CA GLY A 180 -17.09 -20.84 5.47
C GLY A 180 -16.76 -22.30 5.79
N LEU A 181 -16.11 -22.59 6.93
CA LEU A 181 -15.89 -23.96 7.41
C LEU A 181 -17.12 -24.55 8.13
N TRP A 182 -17.99 -23.69 8.66
CA TRP A 182 -19.19 -24.10 9.38
C TRP A 182 -20.36 -24.42 8.44
N MET A 183 -20.45 -23.71 7.30
CA MET A 183 -21.45 -23.92 6.24
C MET A 183 -21.09 -25.12 5.35
#